data_AF-B6XCW1-F1
#
_entry.id   AF-B6XCW1-F1
#
_cell.length_a   1.000
_cell.length_b   1.000
_cell.length_c   1.000
_cell.angle_alpha   90.00
_cell.angle_beta   90.00
_cell.angle_gamma   90.00
#
_symmetry.space_group_name_H-M   'P 1'
#
loop_
_entity.id
_entity.type
_entity.pdbx_description
1 polymer ?
#
loop_
_entity_poly.entity_id
_entity_poly.type
_entity_poly.pdbx_seq_one_letter_code
_entity_poly.pdbx_strand_id
1 'polypeptide(L)'
;MWIETTGDWLRARGVVIDIKNGAGEVVLSKPITNEETHEYFVGLWLGRDENGEREKTRKMDKARMLLMMEKHEQWCIEKGIPIIIPNNSEYMKLKEQQER
;
A
#
# COMPACT_ATOMS: atom_id res chain seq x y z
N MET A 1 5.45 6.26 -8.20
CA MET A 1 4.15 6.37 -8.92
C MET A 1 2.95 6.03 -8.05
N TRP A 2 2.45 4.78 -7.89
CA TRP A 2 1.19 4.56 -7.12
C TRP A 2 1.32 4.87 -5.61
N ILE A 3 2.28 4.22 -4.95
CA ILE A 3 2.56 4.44 -3.51
C ILE A 3 2.97 5.88 -3.20
N GLU A 4 3.63 6.52 -4.15
CA GLU A 4 4.05 7.91 -4.01
C GLU A 4 2.84 8.84 -4.07
N THR A 5 1.94 8.68 -5.06
CA THR A 5 0.69 9.44 -5.16
C THR A 5 -0.19 9.24 -3.92
N THR A 6 -0.34 8.00 -3.43
CA THR A 6 -1.14 7.75 -2.22
C THR A 6 -0.43 8.24 -0.96
N GLY A 7 0.89 8.13 -0.89
CA GLY A 7 1.71 8.71 0.18
C GLY A 7 1.57 10.22 0.26
N ASP A 8 1.63 10.92 -0.88
CA ASP A 8 1.40 12.37 -0.95
C ASP A 8 -0.02 12.73 -0.54
N TRP A 9 -1.01 11.95 -0.98
CA TRP A 9 -2.41 12.15 -0.61
C TRP A 9 -2.64 12.01 0.90
N LEU A 10 -1.95 11.05 1.56
CA LEU A 10 -1.98 10.85 3.01
C LEU A 10 -1.27 12.00 3.74
N ARG A 11 -0.06 12.38 3.30
CA ARG A 11 0.71 13.50 3.86
C ARG A 11 -0.05 14.82 3.77
N ALA A 12 -0.71 15.09 2.64
CA ALA A 12 -1.54 16.28 2.45
C ALA A 12 -2.74 16.35 3.42
N ARG A 13 -3.13 15.22 4.04
CA ARG A 13 -4.17 15.12 5.05
C ARG A 13 -3.63 15.06 6.48
N GLY A 14 -2.33 15.30 6.66
CA GLY A 14 -1.69 15.31 7.98
C GLY A 14 -1.48 13.91 8.57
N VAL A 15 -1.49 12.86 7.76
CA VAL A 15 -1.20 11.51 8.25
C VAL A 15 0.27 11.42 8.68
N VAL A 16 0.47 11.03 9.93
CA VAL A 16 1.78 10.87 10.56
C VAL A 16 1.93 9.45 11.12
N ILE A 17 3.18 9.06 11.34
CA ILE A 17 3.56 7.86 12.08
C ILE A 17 4.07 8.30 13.44
N ASP A 18 3.46 7.75 14.48
CA ASP A 18 3.88 7.91 15.86
C ASP A 18 4.90 6.84 16.22
N ILE A 19 6.06 7.28 16.69
CA ILE A 19 7.10 6.44 17.26
C ILE A 19 6.90 6.43 18.76
N LYS A 20 6.71 5.24 19.32
CA LYS A 20 6.44 5.03 20.74
C LYS A 20 7.67 4.47 21.45
N ASN A 21 7.89 4.89 22.70
CA ASN A 21 8.88 4.27 23.57
C ASN A 21 8.38 2.91 24.11
N GLY A 22 9.20 2.23 24.90
CA GLY A 22 8.84 0.95 25.54
C GLY A 22 7.66 1.03 26.52
N ALA A 23 7.29 2.22 26.99
CA ALA A 23 6.11 2.47 27.82
C ALA A 23 4.84 2.73 26.97
N GLY A 24 4.96 2.80 25.65
CA GLY A 24 3.87 3.07 24.72
C GLY A 24 3.56 4.57 24.50
N GLU A 25 4.35 5.46 25.07
CA GLU A 25 4.19 6.91 24.92
C GLU A 25 4.80 7.37 23.60
N VAL A 26 4.10 8.27 22.90
CA VAL A 26 4.61 8.85 21.65
C VAL A 26 5.76 9.80 21.96
N VAL A 27 6.95 9.49 21.43
CA VAL A 27 8.17 10.30 21.61
C VAL A 27 8.52 11.11 20.37
N LEU A 28 7.98 10.75 19.22
CA LEU A 28 8.16 11.47 17.96
C LEU A 28 6.98 11.17 17.02
N SER A 29 6.49 12.18 16.33
CA SER A 29 5.55 12.03 15.21
C SER A 29 6.21 12.59 13.96
N LYS A 30 6.13 11.86 12.85
CA LYS A 30 6.70 12.27 11.56
C LYS A 30 5.73 12.02 10.41
N PRO A 31 5.77 12.79 9.31
CA PRO A 31 5.00 12.47 8.11
C PRO A 31 5.26 11.04 7.64
N ILE A 32 4.21 10.36 7.18
CA ILE A 32 4.34 9.01 6.64
C ILE A 32 5.23 9.00 5.40
N THR A 33 6.18 8.08 5.33
CA THR A 33 7.07 7.91 4.18
C THR A 33 6.43 7.02 3.11
N ASN A 34 7.00 7.00 1.90
CA ASN A 34 6.53 6.10 0.84
C ASN A 34 6.74 4.63 1.21
N GLU A 35 7.82 4.30 1.92
CA GLU A 35 8.05 2.95 2.41
C GLU A 35 6.96 2.54 3.41
N GLU A 36 6.71 3.35 4.43
CA GLU A 36 5.64 3.08 5.41
C GLU A 36 4.24 3.03 4.77
N THR A 37 4.01 3.86 3.74
CA THR A 37 2.77 3.82 2.96
C THR A 37 2.61 2.47 2.26
N HIS A 38 3.68 1.96 1.63
CA HIS A 38 3.68 0.64 1.01
C HIS A 38 3.43 -0.45 2.07
N GLU A 39 4.14 -0.42 3.20
CA GLU A 39 3.98 -1.42 4.26
C GLU A 39 2.57 -1.43 4.85
N TYR A 40 1.99 -0.24 5.06
CA TYR A 40 0.63 -0.06 5.52
C TYR A 40 -0.36 -0.73 4.57
N PHE A 41 -0.31 -0.42 3.28
CA PHE A 41 -1.24 -0.97 2.31
C PHE A 41 -1.07 -2.47 2.07
N VAL A 42 0.17 -3.00 2.11
CA VAL A 42 0.40 -4.45 2.02
C VAL A 42 -0.31 -5.16 3.18
N GLY A 43 -0.13 -4.68 4.41
CA GLY A 43 -0.81 -5.24 5.59
C GLY A 43 -2.32 -5.05 5.57
N LEU A 44 -2.80 -3.91 5.05
CA LEU A 44 -4.23 -3.61 4.95
C LEU A 44 -4.94 -4.55 3.94
N TRP A 45 -4.32 -4.83 2.80
CA TRP A 45 -4.97 -5.57 1.71
C TRP A 45 -4.82 -7.08 1.80
N LEU A 46 -3.69 -7.55 2.29
CA LEU A 46 -3.36 -8.98 2.39
C LEU A 46 -3.47 -9.52 3.81
N GLY A 47 -3.71 -8.64 4.79
CA GLY A 47 -3.71 -8.99 6.20
C GLY A 47 -2.30 -9.07 6.79
N ARG A 48 -2.28 -9.45 8.05
CA ARG A 48 -1.07 -9.76 8.83
C ARG A 48 -1.22 -11.16 9.41
N ASP A 49 -0.12 -11.85 9.60
CA ASP A 49 -0.12 -13.17 10.21
C ASP A 49 -0.37 -13.10 11.74
N GLU A 50 -0.31 -14.26 12.40
CA GLU A 50 -0.50 -14.40 13.84
C GLU A 50 0.49 -13.60 14.68
N ASN A 51 1.66 -13.27 14.14
CA ASN A 51 2.69 -12.46 14.77
C ASN A 51 2.55 -10.97 14.43
N GLY A 52 1.53 -10.60 13.63
CA GLY A 52 1.33 -9.25 13.14
C GLY A 52 2.26 -8.88 11.98
N GLU A 53 3.00 -9.83 11.40
CA GLU A 53 3.88 -9.57 10.27
C GLU A 53 3.10 -9.49 8.96
N ARG A 54 3.48 -8.54 8.10
CA ARG A 54 2.96 -8.43 6.74
C ARG A 54 3.72 -9.36 5.80
N GLU A 55 3.09 -9.70 4.68
CA GLU A 55 3.75 -10.46 3.64
C GLU A 55 4.90 -9.67 2.97
N LYS A 56 5.97 -10.39 2.57
CA LYS A 56 7.11 -9.82 1.86
C LYS A 56 6.87 -9.84 0.36
N THR A 57 6.55 -8.67 -0.22
CA THR A 57 6.21 -8.50 -1.65
C THR A 57 7.27 -9.02 -2.63
N ARG A 58 8.57 -9.01 -2.26
CA ARG A 58 9.66 -9.52 -3.12
C ARG A 58 9.53 -11.01 -3.49
N LYS A 59 8.86 -11.82 -2.65
CA LYS A 59 8.66 -13.26 -2.88
C LYS A 59 7.18 -13.63 -3.10
N MET A 60 6.33 -12.62 -3.29
CA MET A 60 4.89 -12.80 -3.42
C MET A 60 4.54 -13.42 -4.76
N ASP A 61 3.58 -14.33 -4.76
CA ASP A 61 3.04 -14.91 -5.99
C ASP A 61 2.28 -13.84 -6.81
N LYS A 62 2.20 -14.06 -8.13
CA LYS A 62 1.62 -13.07 -9.05
C LYS A 62 0.11 -12.88 -8.87
N ALA A 63 -0.62 -13.91 -8.47
CA ALA A 63 -2.07 -13.81 -8.27
C ALA A 63 -2.38 -12.94 -7.04
N ARG A 64 -1.60 -13.11 -5.96
CA ARG A 64 -1.73 -12.34 -4.73
C ARG A 64 -1.26 -10.89 -4.90
N MET A 65 -0.21 -10.70 -5.70
CA MET A 65 0.20 -9.36 -6.16
C MET A 65 -0.92 -8.68 -6.94
N LEU A 66 -1.55 -9.37 -7.89
CA LEU A 66 -2.69 -8.83 -8.65
C LEU A 66 -3.84 -8.41 -7.73
N LEU A 67 -4.27 -9.30 -6.83
CA LEU A 67 -5.31 -9.01 -5.84
C LEU A 67 -5.00 -7.76 -5.00
N MET A 68 -3.76 -7.62 -4.55
CA MET A 68 -3.32 -6.45 -3.78
C MET A 68 -3.45 -5.16 -4.62
N MET A 69 -3.05 -5.21 -5.89
CA MET A 69 -3.10 -4.07 -6.80
C MET A 69 -4.54 -3.69 -7.16
N GLU A 70 -5.43 -4.65 -7.38
CA GLU A 70 -6.86 -4.42 -7.65
C GLU A 70 -7.56 -3.76 -6.45
N LYS A 71 -7.33 -4.28 -5.24
CA LYS A 71 -7.86 -3.66 -4.01
C LYS A 71 -7.36 -2.23 -3.85
N HIS A 72 -6.09 -1.99 -4.16
CA HIS A 72 -5.51 -0.66 -4.05
C HIS A 72 -6.04 0.32 -5.11
N GLU A 73 -6.22 -0.14 -6.35
CA GLU A 73 -6.86 0.63 -7.43
C GLU A 73 -8.29 1.02 -7.03
N GLN A 74 -9.09 0.05 -6.60
CA GLN A 74 -10.48 0.27 -6.18
C GLN A 74 -10.56 1.28 -5.03
N TRP A 75 -9.68 1.16 -4.03
CA TRP A 75 -9.61 2.13 -2.94
C TRP A 75 -9.23 3.54 -3.42
N CYS A 76 -8.30 3.66 -4.37
CA CYS A 76 -7.95 4.94 -4.96
C CYS A 76 -9.15 5.58 -5.68
N ILE A 77 -9.93 4.78 -6.43
CA ILE A 77 -11.17 5.23 -7.09
C ILE A 77 -12.17 5.76 -6.05
N GLU A 78 -12.42 4.99 -4.98
CA GLU A 78 -13.36 5.37 -3.91
C GLU A 78 -12.96 6.65 -3.18
N LYS A 79 -11.65 6.91 -3.05
CA LYS A 79 -11.11 8.11 -2.39
C LYS A 79 -10.89 9.28 -3.34
N GLY A 80 -11.15 9.11 -4.64
CA GLY A 80 -10.89 10.12 -5.67
C GLY A 80 -9.40 10.44 -5.81
N ILE A 81 -8.53 9.44 -5.66
CA ILE A 81 -7.07 9.58 -5.80
C ILE A 81 -6.71 9.31 -7.26
N PRO A 82 -6.14 10.28 -7.99
CA PRO A 82 -5.83 10.14 -9.40
C PRO A 82 -4.53 9.35 -9.60
N ILE A 83 -4.59 8.03 -9.51
CA ILE A 83 -3.47 7.15 -9.86
C ILE A 83 -3.38 6.97 -11.38
N ILE A 84 -2.16 6.98 -11.92
CA ILE A 84 -1.91 6.72 -13.34
C ILE A 84 -1.44 5.28 -13.50
N ILE A 85 -2.12 4.53 -14.36
CA ILE A 85 -1.82 3.13 -14.66
C ILE A 85 -1.34 3.04 -16.12
N PRO A 86 -0.04 2.84 -16.37
CA PRO A 86 0.45 2.64 -17.73
C PRO A 86 -0.11 1.35 -18.33
N ASN A 87 -0.54 1.39 -19.59
CA ASN A 87 -1.07 0.21 -20.32
C ASN A 87 -0.07 -0.96 -20.38
N ASN A 88 1.24 -0.67 -20.37
CA ASN A 88 2.29 -1.68 -20.41
C ASN A 88 2.83 -2.09 -19.02
N SER A 89 2.15 -1.66 -17.95
CA SER A 89 2.53 -1.98 -16.57
C SER A 89 2.39 -3.48 -16.26
N GLU A 90 3.13 -3.94 -15.26
CA GLU A 90 3.00 -5.30 -14.75
C GLU A 90 1.56 -5.61 -14.29
N TYR A 91 0.86 -4.62 -13.73
CA TYR A 91 -0.54 -4.71 -13.35
C TYR A 91 -1.44 -5.09 -14.52
N MET A 92 -1.37 -4.31 -15.61
CA MET A 92 -2.20 -4.54 -16.80
C MET A 92 -1.90 -5.90 -17.42
N LYS A 93 -0.62 -6.31 -17.47
CA LYS A 93 -0.23 -7.64 -17.95
C LYS A 93 -0.82 -8.77 -17.11
N LEU A 94 -0.85 -8.62 -15.79
CA LEU A 94 -1.40 -9.62 -14.88
C LEU A 94 -2.93 -9.71 -15.01
N LYS A 95 -3.61 -8.56 -15.16
CA LYS A 95 -5.06 -8.49 -15.36
C LYS A 95 -5.47 -9.16 -16.67
N GLU A 96 -4.78 -8.87 -17.77
CA GLU A 96 -5.00 -9.51 -19.07
C GLU A 96 -4.77 -11.04 -19.02
N GLN A 97 -3.84 -11.52 -18.19
CA GLN A 97 -3.59 -12.95 -18.02
C GLN A 97 -4.70 -13.66 -17.25
N GLN A 98 -5.37 -12.98 -16.32
CA GLN A 98 -6.47 -13.54 -15.53
C GLN A 98 -7.78 -13.64 -16.35
N GLU A 99 -7.99 -12.74 -17.30
CA GLU A 99 -9.18 -12.69 -18.16
C GLU A 99 -9.13 -13.66 -19.36
N ARG A 100 -8.01 -14.37 -19.54
CA ARG A 100 -7.80 -15.38 -20.60
C ARG A 100 -7.99 -16.80 -20.09
#